data_AF-A0A524PTA1-F1
#
_entry.id   AF-A0A524PTA1-F1
#
_cell.length_a   1.000
_cell.length_b   1.000
_cell.length_c   1.000
_cell.angle_alpha   90.00
_cell.angle_beta   90.00
_cell.angle_gamma   90.00
#
_symmetry.space_group_name_H-M   'P 1'
#
loop_
_entity.id
_entity.type
_entity.pdbx_description
1 polymer ?
#
loop_
_entity_poly.entity_id
_entity_poly.type
_entity_poly.pdbx_seq_one_letter_code
_entity_poly.pdbx_strand_id
1 'polypeptide(L)'
;MIVAEFRSLRWADLFLNALVDPRALYRQISRKEPRPFALSFMVPAAESVIGILTLSLFCSQTTFFYYKITYGWILVFLSHSIIVVISAALMDMAAQFFGLKGNVRELISLVNFSLFPRVFILPAVYIFKVFNFAPLFFYSFFFMGLFIWSALIAVQGISEMHNCGFGRAVIMYLFPALLTGTVLFFMFILLVICGAGYIVG
;
A
#
# COMPACT_ATOMS: atom_id res chain seq x y z
N MET A 1 -1.94 25.70 -13.36
CA MET A 1 -2.04 24.35 -13.95
C MET A 1 -2.74 23.35 -13.01
N ILE A 2 -2.30 23.20 -11.75
CA ILE A 2 -2.93 22.29 -10.76
C ILE A 2 -4.43 22.59 -10.53
N VAL A 3 -4.82 23.87 -10.45
CA VAL A 3 -6.22 24.28 -10.25
C VAL A 3 -7.14 23.87 -11.41
N ALA A 4 -6.62 23.79 -12.64
CA ALA A 4 -7.40 23.37 -13.81
C ALA A 4 -7.65 21.85 -13.82
N GLU A 5 -6.67 21.05 -13.37
CA GLU A 5 -6.84 19.60 -13.19
C GLU A 5 -7.84 19.26 -12.07
N PHE A 6 -7.88 20.04 -10.98
CA PHE A 6 -8.90 19.85 -9.95
C PHE A 6 -10.32 20.13 -10.45
N ARG A 7 -10.48 21.16 -11.29
CA ARG A 7 -11.77 21.51 -11.91
C ARG A 7 -12.25 20.50 -12.94
N SER A 8 -11.34 19.74 -13.57
CA SER A 8 -11.71 18.78 -14.61
C SER A 8 -12.29 17.47 -14.07
N LEU A 9 -12.25 17.25 -12.74
CA LEU A 9 -12.69 16.04 -12.03
C LEU A 9 -12.04 14.72 -12.49
N ARG A 10 -11.16 14.74 -13.49
CA ARG A 10 -10.44 13.56 -14.01
C ARG A 10 -9.57 12.87 -12.96
N TRP A 11 -9.20 13.58 -11.90
CA TRP A 11 -8.49 12.98 -10.77
C TRP A 11 -9.38 11.99 -10.01
N ALA A 12 -10.70 12.23 -9.93
CA ALA A 12 -11.65 11.36 -9.25
C ALA A 12 -11.82 10.02 -9.97
N ASP A 13 -11.68 10.02 -11.31
CA ASP A 13 -11.72 8.79 -12.11
C ASP A 13 -10.61 7.82 -11.72
N LEU A 14 -9.42 8.30 -11.34
CA LEU A 14 -8.34 7.44 -10.85
C LEU A 14 -8.74 6.72 -9.56
N PHE A 15 -9.38 7.42 -8.62
CA PHE A 15 -9.84 6.82 -7.36
C PHE A 15 -11.03 5.88 -7.57
N LEU A 16 -11.95 6.24 -8.47
CA LEU A 16 -13.09 5.39 -8.83
C LEU A 16 -12.61 4.11 -9.51
N ASN A 17 -11.70 4.21 -10.47
CA ASN A 17 -11.14 3.06 -11.18
C ASN A 17 -10.31 2.18 -10.24
N ALA A 18 -9.63 2.75 -9.24
CA ALA A 18 -8.99 1.96 -8.20
C ALA A 18 -9.97 1.06 -7.43
N LEU A 19 -11.25 1.44 -7.33
CA LEU A 19 -12.28 0.63 -6.67
C LEU A 19 -13.02 -0.30 -7.62
N VAL A 20 -13.31 0.15 -8.85
CA VAL A 20 -14.25 -0.52 -9.75
C VAL A 20 -13.55 -1.30 -10.87
N ASP A 21 -12.52 -0.74 -11.48
CA ASP A 21 -11.82 -1.36 -12.63
C ASP A 21 -10.30 -1.09 -12.58
N PRO A 22 -9.53 -2.02 -11.97
CA PRO A 22 -8.08 -1.91 -11.84
C PRO A 22 -7.33 -1.91 -13.17
N ARG A 23 -7.91 -2.47 -14.24
CA ARG A 23 -7.30 -2.48 -15.57
C ARG A 23 -7.48 -1.12 -16.23
N ALA A 24 -8.67 -0.52 -16.11
CA ALA A 24 -8.92 0.85 -16.55
C ALA A 24 -8.03 1.86 -15.80
N LEU A 25 -7.78 1.63 -14.50
CA LEU A 25 -6.85 2.44 -13.71
C LEU A 25 -5.47 2.51 -14.36
N TYR A 26 -4.87 1.36 -14.72
CA TYR A 26 -3.56 1.35 -15.37
C TYR A 26 -3.58 2.10 -16.70
N ARG A 27 -4.61 1.90 -17.53
CA ARG A 27 -4.73 2.60 -18.82
C ARG A 27 -4.74 4.12 -18.66
N GLN A 28 -5.35 4.65 -17.59
CA GLN A 28 -5.32 6.07 -17.28
C GLN A 28 -3.93 6.52 -16.78
N ILE A 29 -3.28 5.74 -15.93
CA ILE A 29 -1.90 6.01 -15.47
C ILE A 29 -0.94 6.11 -16.67
N SER A 30 -1.05 5.19 -17.62
CA SER A 30 -0.22 5.14 -18.84
C SER A 30 -0.43 6.37 -19.73
N ARG A 31 -1.65 6.93 -19.78
CA ARG A 31 -1.99 8.16 -20.51
C ARG A 31 -1.40 9.44 -19.89
N LYS A 32 -0.89 9.37 -18.66
CA LYS A 32 -0.24 10.49 -17.92
C LYS A 32 -1.10 11.74 -17.72
N GLU A 33 -2.43 11.62 -17.88
CA GLU A 33 -3.39 12.71 -17.71
C GLU A 33 -4.49 12.30 -16.72
N PRO A 34 -4.66 13.02 -15.57
CA PRO A 34 -3.78 14.03 -14.98
C PRO A 34 -2.46 13.42 -14.45
N ARG A 35 -1.49 14.23 -14.00
CA ARG A 35 -0.17 13.78 -13.50
C ARG A 35 -0.30 12.69 -12.41
N PRO A 36 -0.23 11.38 -12.75
CA PRO A 36 -0.72 10.34 -11.86
C PRO A 36 0.28 10.07 -10.72
N PHE A 37 1.57 10.26 -10.99
CA PHE A 37 2.64 10.03 -10.03
C PHE A 37 2.50 10.89 -8.78
N ALA A 38 2.33 12.21 -8.93
CA ALA A 38 2.22 13.12 -7.80
C ALA A 38 0.90 12.91 -7.03
N LEU A 39 -0.21 12.70 -7.77
CA LEU A 39 -1.51 12.43 -7.18
C LEU A 39 -1.55 11.12 -6.39
N SER A 40 -0.79 10.10 -6.83
CA SER A 40 -0.75 8.80 -6.17
C SER A 40 -0.30 8.90 -4.70
N PHE A 41 0.59 9.84 -4.36
CA PHE A 41 1.04 10.04 -2.97
C PHE A 41 -0.01 10.62 -2.03
N MET A 42 -1.15 11.12 -2.56
CA MET A 42 -2.29 11.46 -1.71
C MET A 42 -2.90 10.23 -1.05
N VAL A 43 -2.79 9.05 -1.68
CA VAL A 43 -3.36 7.81 -1.14
C VAL A 43 -2.62 7.33 0.12
N PRO A 44 -1.28 7.16 0.14
CA PRO A 44 -0.54 6.86 1.37
C PRO A 44 -0.74 7.91 2.47
N ALA A 45 -0.89 9.19 2.12
CA ALA A 45 -1.16 10.25 3.09
C ALA A 45 -2.55 10.12 3.71
N ALA A 46 -3.58 9.85 2.90
CA ALA A 46 -4.92 9.58 3.39
C ALA A 46 -4.95 8.30 4.24
N GLU A 47 -4.30 7.23 3.78
CA GLU A 47 -4.22 5.95 4.48
C GLU A 47 -3.52 6.08 5.84
N SER A 48 -2.43 6.86 5.95
CA SER A 48 -1.72 7.05 7.22
C SER A 48 -2.56 7.82 8.24
N VAL A 49 -3.25 8.89 7.80
CA VAL A 49 -4.16 9.68 8.65
C VAL A 49 -5.32 8.80 9.12
N ILE A 50 -5.98 8.11 8.19
CA ILE A 50 -7.11 7.23 8.49
C ILE A 50 -6.70 6.07 9.41
N GLY A 51 -5.52 5.48 9.20
CA GLY A 51 -5.00 4.41 10.04
C GLY A 51 -4.81 4.86 11.48
N ILE A 52 -4.21 6.04 11.71
CA ILE A 52 -4.04 6.61 13.06
C ILE A 52 -5.39 6.96 13.68
N LEU A 53 -6.31 7.54 12.90
CA LEU A 53 -7.67 7.83 13.36
C LEU A 53 -8.49 6.58 13.64
N THR A 54 -8.19 5.45 13.01
CA THR A 54 -8.88 4.19 13.30
C THR A 54 -8.33 3.56 14.57
N LEU A 55 -7.01 3.55 14.73
CA LEU A 55 -6.34 3.05 15.94
C LEU A 55 -6.70 3.88 17.18
N SER A 56 -6.96 5.18 17.00
CA SER A 56 -7.40 6.05 18.09
C SER A 56 -8.72 5.63 18.74
N LEU A 57 -9.60 4.97 17.99
CA LEU A 57 -10.89 4.50 18.51
C LEU A 57 -10.75 3.37 19.55
N PHE A 58 -9.57 2.76 19.61
CA PHE A 58 -9.27 1.61 20.45
C PHE A 58 -8.30 1.89 21.59
N CYS A 59 -7.46 2.92 21.45
CA CYS A 59 -6.45 3.27 22.44
C CYS A 59 -6.94 4.32 23.45
N SER A 60 -6.45 4.22 24.68
CA SER A 60 -6.64 5.26 25.69
C SER A 60 -5.94 6.56 25.27
N GLN A 61 -6.62 7.69 25.46
CA GLN A 61 -6.11 9.01 25.09
C GLN A 61 -5.03 9.48 26.08
N THR A 62 -3.77 9.11 25.83
CA THR A 62 -2.60 9.55 26.61
C THR A 62 -1.93 10.76 25.97
N THR A 63 -1.02 11.44 26.67
CA THR A 63 -0.24 12.55 26.09
C THR A 63 0.58 12.10 24.86
N PHE A 64 1.05 10.85 24.86
CA PHE A 64 1.72 10.22 23.72
C PHE A 64 0.80 10.01 22.50
N PHE A 65 -0.49 9.81 22.74
CA PHE A 65 -1.50 9.67 21.68
C PHE A 65 -1.69 10.99 20.89
N TYR A 66 -1.70 12.14 21.57
CA TYR A 66 -1.74 13.44 20.88
C TYR A 66 -0.49 13.68 20.04
N TYR A 67 0.70 13.30 20.52
CA TYR A 67 1.93 13.39 19.74
C TYR A 67 1.89 12.53 18.46
N LYS A 68 1.30 11.33 18.54
CA LYS A 68 1.06 10.46 17.38
C LYS A 68 0.10 11.06 16.36
N ILE A 69 -0.94 11.77 16.79
CA ILE A 69 -1.86 12.46 15.87
C ILE A 69 -1.18 13.64 15.19
N THR A 70 -0.36 14.41 15.90
CA THR A 70 0.25 15.63 15.33
C THR A 70 1.36 15.31 14.33
N TYR A 71 2.28 14.41 14.67
CA TYR A 71 3.48 14.12 13.87
C TYR A 71 3.60 12.66 13.42
N GLY A 72 2.92 11.73 14.10
CA GLY A 72 3.02 10.30 13.80
C GLY A 72 2.54 9.96 12.38
N TRP A 73 1.52 10.65 11.87
CA TRP A 73 1.03 10.43 10.50
C TRP A 73 2.05 10.81 9.43
N ILE A 74 2.92 11.79 9.70
CA ILE A 74 4.00 12.19 8.80
C ILE A 74 5.04 11.07 8.73
N LEU A 75 5.43 10.52 9.88
CA LEU A 75 6.37 9.40 9.93
C LEU A 75 5.82 8.16 9.24
N VAL A 76 4.54 7.82 9.49
CA VAL A 76 3.86 6.70 8.83
C VAL A 76 3.73 6.94 7.33
N PHE A 77 3.38 8.15 6.91
CA PHE A 77 3.34 8.51 5.49
C PHE A 77 4.70 8.35 4.80
N LEU A 78 5.78 8.85 5.43
CA LEU A 78 7.13 8.75 4.90
C LEU A 78 7.59 7.28 4.83
N SER A 79 7.35 6.49 5.87
CA SER A 79 7.71 5.08 5.89
C SER A 79 6.93 4.29 4.83
N HIS A 80 5.62 4.52 4.70
CA HIS A 80 4.79 3.85 3.69
C HIS A 80 5.23 4.25 2.27
N SER A 81 5.53 5.53 2.04
CA SER A 81 6.03 6.02 0.74
C SER A 81 7.36 5.37 0.36
N ILE A 82 8.30 5.25 1.31
CA ILE A 82 9.58 4.58 1.09
C ILE A 82 9.36 3.09 0.79
N ILE A 83 8.49 2.41 1.55
CA ILE A 83 8.16 1.01 1.33
C ILE A 83 7.58 0.80 -0.08
N VAL A 84 6.68 1.68 -0.53
CA VAL A 84 6.12 1.59 -1.89
C VAL A 84 7.19 1.80 -2.95
N VAL A 85 8.08 2.79 -2.79
CA VAL A 85 9.17 3.03 -3.75
C VAL A 85 10.11 1.83 -3.85
N ILE A 86 10.54 1.28 -2.71
CA ILE A 86 11.39 0.08 -2.66
C ILE A 86 10.66 -1.12 -3.28
N SER A 87 9.39 -1.34 -2.89
CA SER A 87 8.59 -2.45 -3.40
C SER A 87 8.40 -2.35 -4.91
N ALA A 88 8.07 -1.17 -5.43
CA ALA A 88 7.93 -0.93 -6.86
C ALA A 88 9.24 -1.16 -7.63
N ALA A 89 10.38 -0.74 -7.08
CA ALA A 89 11.69 -1.01 -7.68
C ALA A 89 12.01 -2.52 -7.73
N LEU A 90 11.68 -3.25 -6.67
CA LEU A 90 11.84 -4.71 -6.63
C LEU A 90 10.86 -5.43 -7.58
N MET A 91 9.61 -4.96 -7.69
CA MET A 91 8.65 -5.45 -8.67
C MET A 91 9.13 -5.19 -10.11
N ASP A 92 9.76 -4.04 -10.36
CA ASP A 92 10.35 -3.70 -11.66
C ASP A 92 11.51 -4.63 -12.01
N MET A 93 12.39 -4.90 -11.04
CA MET A 93 13.46 -5.90 -11.20
C MET A 93 12.89 -7.28 -11.53
N ALA A 94 11.82 -7.70 -10.86
CA ALA A 94 11.15 -8.96 -11.17
C ALA A 94 10.56 -8.95 -12.60
N ALA A 95 9.94 -7.86 -13.02
CA ALA A 95 9.41 -7.73 -14.38
C ALA A 95 10.53 -7.82 -15.44
N GLN A 96 11.66 -7.14 -15.22
CA GLN A 96 12.84 -7.21 -16.08
C GLN A 96 13.44 -8.61 -16.13
N PHE A 97 13.47 -9.33 -15.00
CA PHE A 97 13.91 -10.73 -14.95
C PHE A 97 13.04 -11.65 -15.82
N PHE A 98 11.74 -11.37 -15.93
CA PHE A 98 10.83 -12.06 -16.84
C PHE A 98 10.88 -11.57 -18.29
N GLY A 99 11.81 -10.67 -18.64
CA GLY A 99 11.97 -10.12 -19.99
C GLY A 99 10.94 -9.05 -20.36
N LEU A 100 10.22 -8.48 -19.38
CA LEU A 100 9.22 -7.45 -19.59
C LEU A 100 9.84 -6.05 -19.46
N LYS A 101 9.21 -5.06 -20.09
CA LYS A 101 9.67 -3.67 -20.04
C LYS A 101 9.43 -3.08 -18.65
N GLY A 102 10.51 -2.69 -17.97
CA GLY A 102 10.44 -2.00 -16.69
C GLY A 102 9.86 -0.58 -16.81
N ASN A 103 9.03 -0.20 -15.84
CA ASN A 103 8.54 1.16 -15.62
C ASN A 103 8.22 1.42 -14.14
N VAL A 104 9.28 1.63 -13.35
CA VAL A 104 9.20 1.91 -11.90
C VAL A 104 8.22 3.04 -11.58
N ARG A 105 8.15 4.10 -12.39
CA ARG A 105 7.29 5.26 -12.10
C ARG A 105 5.80 4.93 -12.17
N GLU A 106 5.41 4.13 -13.16
CA GLU A 106 4.03 3.65 -13.30
C GLU A 106 3.69 2.63 -12.22
N LEU A 107 4.63 1.75 -11.86
CA LEU A 107 4.51 0.83 -10.74
C LEU A 107 4.26 1.55 -9.41
N ILE A 108 5.05 2.60 -9.09
CA ILE A 108 4.85 3.41 -7.88
C ILE A 108 3.42 3.98 -7.86
N SER A 109 2.99 4.55 -8.99
CA SER A 109 1.67 5.17 -9.10
C SER A 109 0.56 4.14 -8.90
N LEU A 110 0.68 2.98 -9.55
CA LEU A 110 -0.28 1.89 -9.46
C LEU A 110 -0.37 1.31 -8.05
N VAL A 111 0.77 1.01 -7.42
CA VAL A 111 0.81 0.46 -6.06
C VAL A 111 0.22 1.47 -5.08
N ASN A 112 0.56 2.76 -5.18
CA ASN A 112 -0.04 3.80 -4.35
C ASN A 112 -1.57 3.85 -4.51
N PHE A 113 -2.09 3.89 -5.75
CA PHE A 113 -3.54 3.90 -5.96
C PHE A 113 -4.23 2.61 -5.48
N SER A 114 -3.55 1.46 -5.57
CA SER A 114 -4.08 0.20 -5.07
C SER A 114 -4.29 0.18 -3.55
N LEU A 115 -3.66 1.08 -2.78
CA LEU A 115 -3.85 1.20 -1.33
C LEU A 115 -5.13 1.96 -0.96
N PHE A 116 -5.77 2.64 -1.91
CA PHE A 116 -6.95 3.47 -1.66
C PHE A 116 -8.11 2.77 -0.94
N PRO A 117 -8.44 1.49 -1.21
CA PRO A 117 -9.47 0.76 -0.47
C PRO A 117 -9.26 0.78 1.05
N ARG A 118 -8.02 0.84 1.53
CA ARG A 118 -7.72 0.85 2.97
C ARG A 118 -8.21 2.11 3.67
N VAL A 119 -8.43 3.21 2.94
CA VAL A 119 -9.02 4.45 3.45
C VAL A 119 -10.45 4.22 4.00
N PHE A 120 -11.14 3.17 3.54
CA PHE A 120 -12.47 2.82 4.02
C PHE A 120 -12.47 2.05 5.36
N ILE A 121 -11.32 1.77 5.96
CA ILE A 121 -11.26 1.07 7.25
C ILE A 121 -11.94 1.86 8.37
N LEU A 122 -11.77 3.18 8.42
CA LEU A 122 -12.36 4.03 9.45
C LEU A 122 -13.89 3.99 9.41
N PRO A 123 -14.58 4.31 8.29
CA PRO A 123 -16.03 4.24 8.26
C PRO A 123 -16.56 2.81 8.49
N ALA A 124 -15.85 1.78 8.00
CA ALA A 124 -16.26 0.39 8.21
C ALA A 124 -16.25 0.00 9.70
N VAL A 125 -15.20 0.37 10.42
CA VAL A 125 -15.02 0.02 11.85
C VAL A 125 -15.83 0.92 12.77
N TYR A 126 -16.02 2.18 12.41
CA TYR A 126 -16.73 3.16 13.23
C TYR A 126 -18.17 2.72 13.53
N ILE A 127 -18.87 2.13 12.56
CA ILE A 127 -20.24 1.61 12.74
C ILE A 127 -20.28 0.61 13.92
N PHE A 128 -19.39 -0.38 13.92
CA PHE A 128 -19.33 -1.41 14.96
C PHE A 128 -18.85 -0.87 16.31
N LYS A 129 -18.04 0.19 16.29
CA LYS A 129 -17.64 0.90 17.51
C LYS A 129 -18.83 1.61 18.15
N VAL A 130 -19.69 2.28 17.36
CA VAL A 130 -20.89 2.97 17.86
C VAL A 130 -21.90 1.98 18.47
N PHE A 131 -22.11 0.83 17.81
CA PHE A 131 -22.96 -0.24 18.35
C PHE A 131 -22.29 -1.06 19.47
N ASN A 132 -21.03 -0.78 19.79
CA ASN A 132 -20.21 -1.51 20.76
C ASN A 132 -20.20 -3.04 20.51
N PHE A 133 -20.25 -3.44 19.24
CA PHE A 133 -20.35 -4.84 18.84
C PHE A 133 -19.00 -5.33 18.30
N ALA A 134 -18.25 -6.03 19.16
CA ALA A 134 -16.97 -6.67 18.84
C ALA A 134 -16.03 -5.85 17.91
N PRO A 135 -15.74 -4.57 18.21
CA PRO A 135 -15.15 -3.66 17.24
C PRO A 135 -13.70 -4.03 16.85
N LEU A 136 -12.96 -4.73 17.73
CA LEU A 136 -11.63 -5.27 17.42
C LEU A 136 -11.67 -6.43 16.41
N PHE A 137 -12.69 -7.29 16.50
CA PHE A 137 -12.87 -8.38 15.53
C PHE A 137 -13.15 -7.81 14.13
N PHE A 138 -14.10 -6.86 14.05
CA PHE A 138 -14.43 -6.22 12.77
C PHE A 138 -13.28 -5.38 12.21
N TYR A 139 -12.48 -4.73 13.06
CA TYR A 139 -11.24 -4.08 12.64
C TYR A 139 -10.30 -5.06 11.92
N SER A 140 -9.97 -6.19 12.54
CA SER A 140 -9.08 -7.20 11.94
C SER A 140 -9.68 -7.81 10.67
N PHE A 141 -10.99 -8.09 10.67
CA PHE A 141 -11.70 -8.65 9.52
C PHE A 141 -11.68 -7.70 8.31
N PHE A 142 -12.10 -6.45 8.49
CA PHE A 142 -12.09 -5.46 7.41
C PHE A 142 -10.67 -5.10 6.96
N PHE A 143 -9.72 -5.02 7.88
CA PHE A 143 -8.32 -4.78 7.53
C PHE A 143 -7.79 -5.88 6.59
N MET A 144 -8.04 -7.15 6.91
CA MET A 144 -7.65 -8.28 6.07
C MET A 144 -8.37 -8.24 4.71
N GLY A 145 -9.68 -7.98 4.70
CA GLY A 145 -10.46 -7.89 3.45
C GLY A 145 -9.96 -6.77 2.53
N LEU A 146 -9.74 -5.57 3.07
CA LEU A 146 -9.22 -4.42 2.32
C LEU A 146 -7.76 -4.63 1.89
N PHE A 147 -6.97 -5.37 2.67
CA PHE A 147 -5.62 -5.77 2.28
C PHE A 147 -5.62 -6.70 1.06
N ILE A 148 -6.46 -7.74 1.06
CA ILE A 148 -6.61 -8.66 -0.07
C ILE A 148 -7.13 -7.90 -1.30
N TRP A 149 -8.13 -7.04 -1.12
CA TRP A 149 -8.69 -6.24 -2.20
C TRP A 149 -7.63 -5.32 -2.83
N SER A 150 -6.84 -4.63 -2.00
CA SER A 150 -5.71 -3.82 -2.42
C SER A 150 -4.69 -4.62 -3.23
N ALA A 151 -4.34 -5.83 -2.78
CA ALA A 151 -3.43 -6.72 -3.50
C ALA A 151 -4.01 -7.16 -4.86
N LEU A 152 -5.30 -7.46 -4.94
CA LEU A 152 -5.96 -7.83 -6.19
C LEU A 152 -5.91 -6.69 -7.22
N ILE A 153 -6.16 -5.44 -6.79
CA ILE A 153 -6.07 -4.26 -7.67
C ILE A 153 -4.65 -4.12 -8.21
N ALA A 154 -3.64 -4.22 -7.33
CA ALA A 154 -2.23 -4.12 -7.73
C ALA A 154 -1.85 -5.20 -8.75
N VAL A 155 -2.19 -6.46 -8.49
CA VAL A 155 -1.90 -7.59 -9.38
C VAL A 155 -2.58 -7.43 -10.74
N GLN A 156 -3.87 -7.04 -10.76
CA GLN A 156 -4.59 -6.82 -12.00
C GLN A 156 -3.99 -5.66 -12.81
N GLY A 157 -3.60 -4.57 -12.15
CA GLY A 157 -2.92 -3.46 -12.80
C GLY A 157 -1.54 -3.85 -13.35
N ILE A 158 -0.76 -4.66 -12.64
CA ILE A 158 0.55 -5.17 -13.10
C ILE A 158 0.37 -6.09 -14.31
N SER A 159 -0.66 -6.94 -14.28
CA SER A 159 -1.02 -7.84 -15.39
C SER A 159 -1.37 -7.04 -16.65
N GLU A 160 -2.17 -5.98 -16.52
CA GLU A 160 -2.50 -5.09 -17.64
C GLU A 160 -1.27 -4.31 -18.12
N MET A 161 -0.43 -3.83 -17.20
CA MET A 161 0.76 -3.04 -17.52
C MET A 161 1.77 -3.77 -18.39
N HIS A 162 2.03 -5.04 -18.08
CA HIS A 162 2.98 -5.84 -18.85
C HIS A 162 2.30 -6.76 -19.87
N ASN A 163 0.98 -6.66 -20.03
CA ASN A 163 0.17 -7.59 -20.81
C ASN A 163 0.53 -9.07 -20.54
N CYS A 164 0.65 -9.40 -19.25
CA CYS A 164 1.12 -10.70 -18.78
C CYS A 164 0.02 -11.46 -18.05
N GLY A 165 0.12 -12.80 -18.02
CA GLY A 165 -0.86 -13.64 -17.32
C GLY A 165 -0.91 -13.34 -15.81
N PHE A 166 -2.10 -13.48 -15.21
CA PHE A 166 -2.37 -13.17 -13.80
C PHE A 166 -1.36 -13.81 -12.83
N GLY A 167 -1.01 -15.08 -13.03
CA GLY A 167 -0.05 -15.80 -12.17
C GLY A 167 1.35 -15.16 -12.16
N ARG A 168 1.82 -14.64 -13.30
CA ARG A 168 3.12 -13.94 -13.36
C ARG A 168 3.05 -12.60 -12.63
N ALA A 169 1.94 -11.87 -12.78
CA ALA A 169 1.73 -10.62 -12.05
C ALA A 169 1.67 -10.83 -10.53
N VAL A 170 1.07 -11.94 -10.06
CA VAL A 170 1.10 -12.32 -8.64
C VAL A 170 2.53 -12.52 -8.15
N ILE A 171 3.36 -13.26 -8.90
CA ILE A 171 4.77 -13.49 -8.52
C ILE A 171 5.53 -12.17 -8.45
N MET A 172 5.36 -11.28 -9.43
CA MET A 172 5.99 -9.95 -9.42
C MET A 172 5.56 -9.14 -8.20
N TYR A 173 4.26 -9.14 -7.88
CA TYR A 173 3.74 -8.43 -6.70
C TYR A 173 4.27 -9.00 -5.39
N LEU A 174 4.41 -10.33 -5.27
CA LEU A 174 4.92 -11.00 -4.08
C LEU A 174 6.45 -10.94 -3.96
N PHE A 175 7.17 -10.67 -5.04
CA PHE A 175 8.64 -10.70 -5.09
C PHE A 175 9.31 -9.84 -4.01
N PRO A 176 8.89 -8.58 -3.73
CA PRO A 176 9.47 -7.81 -2.64
C PRO A 176 9.35 -8.51 -1.28
N ALA A 177 8.19 -9.09 -0.98
CA ALA A 177 7.95 -9.80 0.27
C ALA A 177 8.75 -11.11 0.36
N LEU A 178 8.84 -11.86 -0.75
CA LEU A 178 9.64 -13.08 -0.83
C LEU A 178 11.13 -12.79 -0.60
N LEU A 179 11.67 -11.76 -1.26
CA LEU A 179 13.07 -11.38 -1.14
C LEU A 179 13.39 -10.89 0.28
N THR A 180 12.60 -9.94 0.80
CA THR A 180 12.79 -9.40 2.15
C THR A 180 12.63 -10.49 3.22
N GLY A 181 11.62 -11.36 3.10
CA GLY A 181 11.43 -12.49 4.00
C GLY A 181 12.60 -13.47 3.99
N THR A 182 13.14 -13.77 2.80
CA THR A 182 14.30 -14.65 2.65
C THR A 182 15.55 -14.04 3.30
N VAL A 183 15.80 -12.75 3.08
CA VAL A 183 16.95 -12.04 3.68
C VAL A 183 16.83 -12.00 5.21
N LEU A 184 15.64 -11.68 5.73
CA LEU A 184 15.39 -11.64 7.18
C LEU A 184 15.55 -13.02 7.82
N PHE A 185 15.11 -14.08 7.14
CA PHE A 185 15.28 -15.45 7.61
C PHE A 185 16.76 -15.82 7.76
N PHE A 186 17.60 -15.55 6.76
CA PHE A 186 19.02 -15.83 6.85
C PHE A 186 19.74 -14.94 7.88
N MET A 187 19.37 -13.66 7.98
CA MET A 187 19.86 -12.76 9.03
C MET A 187 19.55 -13.29 10.43
N PHE A 188 18.33 -13.81 10.65
CA PHE A 188 17.93 -14.40 11.91
C PHE A 188 18.76 -15.64 12.25
N ILE A 189 18.96 -16.55 11.30
CA ILE A 189 19.84 -17.73 11.48
C ILE A 189 21.25 -17.29 11.88
N LEU A 190 21.81 -16.32 11.16
CA LEU A 190 23.16 -15.83 11.43
C LEU A 190 23.27 -15.19 12.82
N LEU A 191 22.26 -14.42 13.23
CA LEU A 191 22.18 -13.85 14.58
C LEU A 191 22.12 -14.93 15.66
N VAL A 192 21.36 -16.01 15.45
CA VAL A 192 21.29 -17.14 16.39
C VAL A 192 22.64 -17.86 16.48
N ILE A 193 23.30 -18.12 15.34
CA ILE A 193 24.62 -18.79 15.32
C ILE A 193 25.68 -17.93 16.01
N CYS A 194 25.78 -16.65 15.66
CA CYS A 194 26.74 -15.74 16.28
C CYS A 194 26.44 -15.53 17.77
N GLY A 195 25.16 -15.35 18.13
CA GLY A 195 24.74 -15.17 19.52
C GLY A 195 25.02 -16.40 20.38
N ALA A 196 24.71 -17.60 19.90
CA ALA A 196 25.02 -18.84 20.60
C ALA A 196 26.54 -19.04 20.73
N GLY A 197 27.31 -18.71 19.69
CA GLY A 197 28.77 -18.75 19.72
C GLY A 197 29.37 -17.82 20.79
N TYR A 198 28.80 -16.63 21.00
CA TYR A 198 29.21 -15.69 22.05
C TYR A 198 28.78 -16.07 23.47
N ILE A 199 27.79 -16.94 23.63
CA ILE A 199 27.31 -17.39 24.96
C ILE A 199 28.05 -18.65 25.41
N VAL A 200 28.44 -19.50 24.47
CA VAL A 200 29.09 -20.80 24.76
C VAL A 200 30.62 -20.70 24.76
N GLY A 201 31.20 -19.73 24.04
CA GLY A 201 32.63 -19.41 24.07
C GLY A 201 32.97 -18.36 25.11
#